data_AF-A0A1C3EJF3-F1
#
_entry.id   AF-A0A1C3EJF3-F1
#
_cell.length_a   1.000
_cell.length_b   1.000
_cell.length_c   1.000
_cell.angle_alpha   90.00
_cell.angle_beta   90.00
_cell.angle_gamma   90.00
#
_symmetry.space_group_name_H-M   'P 1'
#
loop_
_entity.id
_entity.type
_entity.pdbx_description
1 polymer ?
#
loop_
_entity_poly.entity_id
_entity_poly.type
_entity_poly.pdbx_seq_one_letter_code
_entity_poly.pdbx_strand_id
1 'polypeptide(L)'
;MPLSTWQERWRKEHGDFAIPCIVSERYLQFSDSGTQRIGAGEVITLSVMTDASEKGPKKLCELIITREELTRVLELIEPASNA
;
A
#
# COMPACT_ATOMS: atom_id res chain seq x y z
N MET A 1 18.74 -11.03 7.84
CA MET A 1 18.07 -11.68 6.69
C MET A 1 17.64 -10.60 5.72
N PRO A 2 18.07 -10.61 4.45
CA PRO A 2 17.61 -9.60 3.50
C PRO A 2 16.13 -9.85 3.15
N LEU A 3 15.42 -8.80 2.74
CA LEU A 3 14.03 -8.85 2.26
C LEU A 3 13.81 -10.12 1.45
N SER A 4 12.90 -10.97 1.91
CA SER A 4 12.72 -12.32 1.37
C SER A 4 12.54 -12.29 -0.15
N THR A 5 13.16 -13.23 -0.87
CA THR A 5 13.07 -13.39 -2.34
C THR A 5 11.64 -13.40 -2.89
N TRP A 6 10.64 -13.66 -2.04
CA TRP A 6 9.24 -13.50 -2.37
C TRP A 6 8.81 -12.04 -2.57
N GLN A 7 9.17 -11.12 -1.65
CA GLN A 7 8.80 -9.71 -1.74
C GLN A 7 9.38 -9.04 -2.99
N GLU A 8 10.62 -9.39 -3.35
CA GLU A 8 11.27 -8.88 -4.57
C GLU A 8 10.57 -9.37 -5.84
N ARG A 9 10.17 -10.65 -5.89
CA ARG A 9 9.39 -11.20 -7.01
C ARG A 9 8.03 -10.55 -7.12
N TRP A 10 7.32 -10.43 -6.00
CA TRP A 10 6.00 -9.81 -5.96
C TRP A 10 6.05 -8.35 -6.41
N ARG A 11 7.08 -7.59 -5.99
CA ARG A 11 7.29 -6.21 -6.43
C ARG A 11 7.59 -6.09 -7.93
N LYS A 12 8.33 -7.05 -8.51
CA LYS A 12 8.55 -7.08 -9.98
C LYS A 12 7.25 -7.29 -10.75
N GLU A 13 6.29 -8.00 -10.18
CA GLU A 13 4.99 -8.28 -10.80
C GLU A 13 3.99 -7.11 -10.63
N HIS A 14 3.99 -6.44 -9.47
CA HIS A 14 2.97 -5.45 -9.10
C HIS A 14 3.45 -3.99 -9.13
N GLY A 15 4.76 -3.77 -9.28
CA GLY A 15 5.39 -2.45 -9.30
C GLY A 15 5.73 -1.89 -7.92
N ASP A 16 6.49 -0.79 -7.91
CA ASP A 16 7.02 -0.17 -6.68
C ASP A 16 5.96 0.55 -5.84
N PHE A 17 4.82 0.89 -6.45
CA PHE A 17 3.69 1.56 -5.81
C PHE A 17 2.67 0.59 -5.23
N ALA A 18 3.06 -0.66 -4.98
CA ALA A 18 2.19 -1.69 -4.44
C ALA A 18 2.75 -2.26 -3.13
N ILE A 19 1.89 -2.49 -2.14
CA ILE A 19 2.25 -3.05 -0.83
C ILE A 19 1.43 -4.32 -0.60
N PRO A 20 2.06 -5.51 -0.48
CA PRO A 20 1.33 -6.75 -0.27
C PRO A 20 0.85 -6.89 1.18
N CYS A 21 -0.31 -7.51 1.37
CA CYS A 21 -0.71 -8.04 2.67
C CYS A 21 0.07 -9.33 2.95
N ILE A 22 0.73 -9.42 4.10
CA ILE A 22 1.56 -10.59 4.43
C ILE A 22 0.76 -11.82 4.89
N VAL A 23 -0.54 -11.66 5.17
CA VAL A 23 -1.42 -12.74 5.69
C VAL A 23 -2.58 -13.08 4.76
N SER A 24 -2.76 -12.35 3.67
CA SER A 24 -3.83 -12.62 2.70
C SER A 24 -3.44 -12.19 1.30
N GLU A 25 -4.15 -12.69 0.30
CA GLU A 25 -3.95 -12.36 -1.12
C GLU A 25 -4.50 -10.96 -1.51
N ARG A 26 -4.36 -9.98 -0.60
CA ARG A 26 -4.76 -8.58 -0.79
C ARG A 26 -3.54 -7.70 -0.87
N TYR A 27 -3.67 -6.54 -1.49
CA TYR A 27 -2.59 -5.56 -1.54
C TYR A 27 -3.13 -4.14 -1.66
N LEU A 28 -2.33 -3.16 -1.26
CA LEU A 28 -2.59 -1.75 -1.51
C LEU A 28 -1.88 -1.38 -2.82
N GLN A 29 -2.61 -0.75 -3.74
CA GLN A 29 -2.07 -0.18 -4.97
C GLN A 29 -2.19 1.34 -4.88
N PHE A 30 -1.07 2.04 -4.78
CA PHE A 30 -1.03 3.50 -4.81
C PHE A 30 -1.16 3.98 -6.26
N SER A 31 -1.83 5.12 -6.43
CA SER A 31 -1.87 5.78 -7.73
C SER A 31 -0.48 6.26 -8.13
N ASP A 32 -0.12 6.01 -9.38
CA ASP A 32 1.08 6.54 -10.03
C ASP A 32 0.90 8.00 -10.48
N SER A 33 -0.35 8.46 -10.57
CA SER A 33 -0.66 9.86 -10.78
C SER A 33 -0.20 10.66 -9.55
N GLY A 34 0.65 11.65 -9.78
CA GLY A 34 1.26 12.44 -8.71
C GLY A 34 0.23 12.98 -7.71
N THR A 35 0.64 13.14 -6.46
CA THR A 35 -0.23 13.62 -5.40
C THR A 35 -0.75 15.02 -5.70
N GLN A 36 -2.03 15.26 -5.43
CA GLN A 36 -2.63 16.59 -5.57
C GLN A 36 -2.66 17.27 -4.20
N ARG A 37 -2.20 18.53 -4.14
CA ARG A 37 -2.34 19.34 -2.93
C ARG A 37 -3.66 20.11 -2.99
N ILE A 38 -4.55 19.83 -2.05
CA ILE A 38 -5.80 20.57 -1.86
C ILE A 38 -5.77 21.28 -0.50
N GLY A 39 -6.78 22.10 -0.19
CA GLY A 39 -6.85 22.83 1.09
C GLY A 39 -6.77 21.96 2.36
N ALA A 40 -6.94 20.64 2.22
CA ALA A 40 -6.83 19.65 3.29
C ALA A 40 -5.46 18.95 3.41
N GLY A 41 -4.50 19.19 2.51
CA GLY A 41 -3.18 18.54 2.51
C GLY A 41 -2.79 17.90 1.18
N GLU A 42 -1.73 17.09 1.21
CA GLU A 42 -1.29 16.30 0.05
C GLU A 42 -2.08 15.00 -0.02
N VAL A 43 -2.93 14.86 -1.04
CA VAL A 43 -3.83 13.73 -1.21
C VAL A 43 -3.13 12.57 -1.91
N ILE A 44 -3.29 11.40 -1.32
CA ILE A 44 -2.86 10.10 -1.82
C ILE A 44 -4.11 9.27 -2.10
N THR A 45 -4.26 8.86 -3.36
CA THR A 45 -5.28 7.89 -3.76
C THR A 45 -4.67 6.51 -3.81
N LEU A 46 -5.30 5.54 -3.17
CA LEU A 46 -4.90 4.14 -3.22
C LEU A 46 -6.11 3.23 -3.36
N SER A 47 -5.90 2.06 -3.95
CA SER A 47 -6.91 1.02 -4.10
C SER A 47 -6.55 -0.19 -3.25
N VAL A 48 -7.54 -0.75 -2.56
CA VAL A 48 -7.41 -2.07 -1.94
C VAL A 48 -7.75 -3.11 -3.00
N MET A 49 -6.80 -3.98 -3.31
CA MET A 49 -6.88 -4.96 -4.38
C MET A 49 -6.83 -6.39 -3.81
N THR A 50 -7.23 -7.37 -4.61
CA THR A 50 -7.14 -8.79 -4.28
C THR A 50 -6.79 -9.62 -5.50
N ASP A 51 -5.92 -10.61 -5.33
CA ASP A 51 -5.57 -11.61 -6.36
C ASP A 51 -6.45 -12.86 -6.27
N ALA A 52 -7.11 -13.09 -5.12
CA ALA A 52 -8.01 -14.22 -4.83
C ALA A 52 -9.29 -14.32 -5.68
N SER A 53 -9.40 -13.56 -6.78
CA SER A 53 -10.58 -13.52 -7.62
C SER A 53 -10.43 -14.47 -8.81
N GLU A 54 -11.45 -15.29 -9.08
CA GLU A 54 -11.47 -16.22 -10.23
C GLU A 54 -11.27 -15.50 -11.58
N LYS A 55 -11.49 -14.19 -11.63
CA LYS A 55 -11.35 -13.34 -12.82
C LYS A 55 -10.03 -12.54 -12.85
N GLY A 56 -9.09 -12.87 -11.97
CA GLY A 56 -7.82 -12.15 -11.82
C GLY A 56 -7.90 -10.98 -10.83
N PRO A 57 -6.91 -10.07 -10.83
CA PRO A 57 -6.82 -8.98 -9.87
C PRO A 57 -8.09 -8.10 -9.86
N LYS A 58 -8.63 -7.82 -8.67
CA LYS A 58 -9.85 -7.04 -8.50
C LYS A 58 -9.69 -5.94 -7.46
N LYS A 59 -10.17 -4.74 -7.77
CA LYS A 59 -10.34 -3.64 -6.81
C LYS A 59 -11.52 -3.91 -5.88
N LEU A 60 -11.27 -3.90 -4.57
CA LEU A 60 -12.27 -4.01 -3.52
C LEU A 60 -12.84 -2.64 -3.16
N CYS A 61 -11.97 -1.64 -2.93
CA CYS A 61 -12.37 -0.27 -2.67
C CYS A 61 -11.26 0.73 -3.04
N GLU A 62 -11.60 2.02 -3.03
CA GLU A 62 -10.67 3.14 -3.14
C GLU A 62 -10.63 3.89 -1.83
N LEU A 63 -9.44 4.32 -1.42
CA LEU A 63 -9.23 5.21 -0.30
C LEU A 63 -8.52 6.47 -0.80
N ILE A 64 -9.01 7.61 -0.31
CA ILE A 64 -8.41 8.92 -0.53
C ILE A 64 -8.01 9.42 0.85
N ILE A 65 -6.70 9.50 1.10
CA ILE A 65 -6.12 9.86 2.38
C ILE A 65 -5.10 10.98 2.20
N THR A 66 -4.72 11.67 3.26
CA THR A 66 -3.63 12.65 3.19
C THR A 66 -2.30 12.03 3.63
N ARG A 67 -1.20 12.49 3.03
CA ARG A 67 0.15 12.10 3.45
C ARG A 67 0.35 12.42 4.93
N GLU A 68 -0.10 13.59 5.36
CA GLU A 68 0.07 14.10 6.71
C GLU A 68 -0.57 13.18 7.76
N GLU A 69 -1.82 12.74 7.54
CA GLU A 69 -2.48 11.82 8.48
C GLU A 69 -1.89 10.42 8.42
N LEU A 70 -1.52 9.93 7.22
CA LEU A 70 -0.86 8.62 7.09
C LEU A 70 0.47 8.59 7.85
N THR A 71 1.32 9.59 7.65
CA THR A 71 2.62 9.71 8.34
C THR A 71 2.42 9.85 9.85
N ARG A 72 1.48 10.69 10.29
CA ARG A 72 1.15 10.82 11.72
C ARG A 72 0.76 9.49 12.35
N VAL A 73 -0.08 8.69 11.69
CA VAL A 73 -0.46 7.36 12.20
C VAL A 73 0.74 6.42 12.25
N LEU A 74 1.61 6.44 11.23
CA LEU A 74 2.83 5.61 11.20
C LEU A 74 3.81 5.98 12.32
N GLU A 75 3.92 7.27 12.67
CA GLU A 75 4.76 7.74 13.79
C GLU A 75 4.24 7.29 15.16
N LEU A 76 2.94 7.08 15.31
CA LEU A 76 2.32 6.58 16.55
C LEU A 76 2.44 5.06 16.72
N ILE A 77 2.66 4.34 15.62
CA ILE A 77 2.89 2.89 15.66
C ILE A 77 4.35 2.68 16.04
N GLU A 78 4.60 2.30 17.29
CA GLU A 78 5.96 2.00 17.75
C GLU A 78 6.60 0.94 16.84
N PRO A 79 7.80 1.20 16.29
CA PRO A 79 8.56 0.16 15.62
C PRO A 79 8.70 -1.00 16.61
N ALA A 80 8.53 -2.23 16.13
CA ALA A 80 8.71 -3.40 16.99
C ALA A 80 10.06 -3.28 17.73
N SER A 81 10.00 -3.11 19.05
CA SER A 81 11.17 -3.16 19.89
C SER A 81 11.69 -4.59 19.79
N ASN A 82 12.83 -4.78 19.11
CA ASN A 82 13.54 -6.05 19.13
C ASN A 82 14.06 -6.25 20.56
N ALA A 83 13.24 -6.88 21.41
CA ALA A 83 13.66 -7.42 22.69
C ALA A 83 14.23 -8.82 22.49
#